data_AF-A0A3E0WCI0-F1
#
_entry.id   AF-A0A3E0WCI0-F1
#
_cell.length_a   1.000
_cell.length_b   1.000
_cell.length_c   1.000
_cell.angle_alpha   90.00
_cell.angle_beta   90.00
_cell.angle_gamma   90.00
#
_symmetry.space_group_name_H-M   'P 1'
#
loop_
_entity.id
_entity.type
_entity.pdbx_description
1 polymer ?
#
loop_
_entity_poly.entity_id
_entity_poly.type
_entity_poly.pdbx_seq_one_letter_code
_entity_poly.pdbx_strand_id
1 'polypeptide(L)' 'MLVIPGNVLVPSDASGLGKDSVAVVSQLGPVSREYLDPYPVGRVPSYLLTRIAAGVRLATGI' A
#
# COMPACT_ATOMS: atom_id res chain seq x y z
N MET A 1 7.93 -0.06 -15.98
CA MET A 1 7.49 0.26 -14.60
C MET A 1 8.55 1.13 -13.97
N LEU A 2 8.25 2.40 -13.67
CA LEU A 2 9.19 3.26 -12.96
C LEU A 2 9.37 2.73 -11.55
N VAL A 3 10.60 2.38 -11.18
CA VAL A 3 10.94 1.97 -9.81
C VAL A 3 11.17 3.25 -9.02
N ILE A 4 10.17 3.65 -8.24
CA ILE A 4 10.29 4.76 -7.30
C ILE A 4 10.75 4.19 -5.95
N PRO A 5 11.81 4.74 -5.32
CA PRO A 5 12.24 4.31 -4.00
C PRO A 5 11.10 4.31 -2.99
N GLY A 6 10.99 3.24 -2.21
CA GLY A 6 9.96 3.08 -1.18
C GLY A 6 8.64 2.47 -1.66
N ASN A 7 8.35 2.43 -2.96
CA ASN A 7 7.16 1.73 -3.46
C ASN A 7 7.29 0.21 -3.23
N VAL A 8 6.17 -0.43 -2.89
CA VAL A 8 6.14 -1.85 -2.52
C VAL A 8 5.23 -2.63 -3.45
N LEU A 9 5.76 -3.70 -4.05
CA LEU A 9 4.95 -4.69 -4.78
C LEU A 9 3.98 -5.38 -3.81
N VAL A 10 2.70 -5.38 -4.17
CA VAL A 10 1.60 -6.05 -3.48
C VAL A 10 1.09 -7.17 -4.41
N PRO A 11 1.51 -8.43 -4.18
CA PRO A 11 1.06 -9.57 -4.95
C PRO A 11 -0.45 -9.79 -4.82
N SER A 12 -1.09 -10.22 -5.90
CA SER A 12 -2.52 -10.54 -5.94
C SER A 12 -2.90 -11.67 -4.97
N ASP A 13 -2.12 -12.76 -4.98
CA ASP A 13 -2.28 -13.93 -4.12
C ASP A 13 -2.16 -13.63 -2.61
N ALA A 14 -1.44 -12.56 -2.26
CA ALA A 14 -1.19 -12.16 -0.89
C ALA A 14 -2.18 -11.09 -0.36
N SER A 15 -2.93 -10.41 -1.23
CA SER A 15 -3.67 -9.19 -0.86
C SER A 15 -5.18 -9.23 -1.08
N GLY A 16 -5.67 -10.14 -1.91
CA GLY A 16 -7.07 -10.18 -2.35
C GLY A 16 -7.36 -9.24 -3.54
N LEU A 17 -6.35 -8.52 -4.04
CA LEU A 17 -6.48 -7.70 -5.25
C LEU A 17 -6.56 -8.60 -6.49
N GLY A 18 -7.37 -8.21 -7.47
CA GLY A 18 -7.55 -8.96 -8.72
C GLY A 18 -6.32 -9.01 -9.64
N LYS A 19 -5.22 -8.33 -9.28
CA LYS A 19 -3.94 -8.34 -10.00
C LYS A 19 -2.80 -7.85 -9.12
N ASP A 20 -1.56 -8.21 -9.50
CA ASP A 20 -0.37 -7.66 -8.89
C ASP A 20 -0.35 -6.13 -8.99
N SER A 21 -0.04 -5.50 -7.88
CA SER A 21 -0.25 -4.07 -7.67
C SER A 21 0.93 -3.45 -6.94
N VAL A 22 0.94 -2.12 -6.80
CA VAL A 22 2.01 -1.39 -6.12
C VAL A 22 1.40 -0.42 -5.11
N ALA A 23 1.87 -0.47 -3.86
CA ALA A 23 1.61 0.57 -2.89
C ALA A 23 2.50 1.79 -3.20
N VAL A 24 1.87 2.90 -3.60
CA VAL A 24 2.56 4.15 -3.99
C VAL A 24 2.72 5.04 -2.76
N VAL A 25 3.89 4.99 -2.13
CA VAL A 25 4.13 5.67 -0.83
C VAL A 25 4.28 7.18 -0.94
N SER A 26 4.38 7.73 -2.15
CA SER A 26 4.37 9.17 -2.40
C SER A 26 2.95 9.76 -2.55
N GLN A 27 1.92 8.92 -2.66
CA GLN A 27 0.52 9.33 -2.79
C GLN A 27 -0.22 9.15 -1.45
N LEU A 28 0.28 9.83 -0.42
CA LEU A 28 -0.30 9.78 0.93
C LEU A 28 -1.27 10.94 1.13
N GLY A 29 -2.43 10.63 1.71
CA GLY A 29 -3.42 11.63 2.10
C GLY A 29 -4.47 11.04 3.03
N PRO A 30 -5.12 11.88 3.84
CA PRO A 30 -6.26 11.45 4.63
C PRO A 30 -7.47 11.15 3.73
N VAL A 31 -8.24 10.12 4.08
CA VAL A 31 -9.50 9.78 3.42
C VAL A 31 -10.57 9.65 4.49
N SER A 32 -11.72 10.31 4.28
CA SER A 32 -12.83 10.21 5.24
C SER A 32 -13.55 8.87 5.14
N ARG A 33 -14.17 8.42 6.24
CA ARG A 33 -14.72 7.06 6.35
C ARG A 33 -15.90 6.81 5.40
N GLU A 34 -16.65 7.83 5.04
CA GLU A 34 -17.76 7.74 4.08
C GLU A 34 -17.31 7.38 2.65
N TYR A 35 -16.01 7.54 2.33
CA TYR A 35 -15.45 7.16 1.04
C TYR A 35 -14.88 5.73 1.03
N LEU A 36 -14.91 5.01 2.17
CA LEU A 36 -14.45 3.63 2.23
C LEU A 36 -15.59 2.67 1.93
N ASP A 37 -15.35 1.71 1.04
CA ASP A 37 -16.28 0.60 0.84
C ASP A 37 -16.38 -0.21 2.15
N PRO A 38 -17.60 -0.49 2.66
CA PRO A 38 -17.79 -1.29 3.87
C PRO A 38 -17.28 -2.73 3.74
N TYR A 39 -17.10 -3.25 2.52
CA TYR A 39 -16.59 -4.59 2.25
C TYR A 39 -15.11 -4.54 1.85
N PRO A 40 -14.18 -4.88 2.77
CA PRO A 40 -12.76 -4.82 2.47
C PRO A 40 -12.38 -5.88 1.41
N VAL A 41 -11.56 -5.47 0.44
CA VAL A 41 -11.04 -6.36 -0.61
C VAL A 41 -10.14 -7.47 -0.03
N GLY A 42 -9.46 -7.21 1.08
CA GLY A 42 -8.60 -8.17 1.75
C GLY A 42 -7.75 -7.55 2.84
N ARG A 43 -6.67 -8.24 3.23
CA ARG A 43 -5.69 -7.75 4.20
C ARG A 43 -4.29 -7.91 3.65
N VAL A 44 -3.49 -6.85 3.79
CA VAL A 44 -2.07 -6.89 3.46
C VAL A 44 -1.32 -7.67 4.56
N PRO A 45 -0.51 -8.68 4.21
CA PRO A 45 0.31 -9.40 5.18
C PRO A 45 1.28 -8.49 5.93
N SER A 46 1.60 -8.85 7.17
CA SER A 46 2.44 -8.05 8.07
C SER A 46 3.80 -7.69 7.46
N TYR A 47 4.46 -8.63 6.77
CA TYR A 47 5.76 -8.39 6.14
C TYR A 47 5.69 -7.33 5.03
N LEU A 48 4.59 -7.27 4.27
CA LEU A 48 4.38 -6.21 3.28
C LEU A 48 4.04 -4.89 3.97
N LEU A 49 3.23 -4.92 5.03
CA LEU A 49 2.89 -3.73 5.79
C LEU A 49 4.14 -3.09 6.42
N THR A 50 5.08 -3.88 6.94
CA THR A 50 6.38 -3.40 7.44
C THR A 50 7.18 -2.69 6.34
N ARG A 51 7.19 -3.24 5.12
CA ARG A 51 7.87 -2.60 3.98
C ARG A 51 7.18 -1.31 3.56
N ILE A 52 5.84 -1.29 3.54
CA ILE A 52 5.07 -0.08 3.24
C ILE A 52 5.37 1.00 4.28
N ALA A 53 5.36 0.65 5.57
CA ALA A 53 5.69 1.59 6.64
C ALA A 53 7.11 2.17 6.49
N ALA A 54 8.10 1.35 6.11
CA ALA A 54 9.44 1.84 5.81
C ALA A 54 9.47 2.79 4.60
N GLY A 55 8.69 2.50 3.56
CA GLY A 55 8.53 3.39 2.41
C GLY A 55 7.87 4.72 2.75
N VAL A 56 6.85 4.71 3.63
CA VAL A 56 6.21 5.94 4.15
C VAL A 56 7.22 6.79 4.91
N ARG A 57 8.00 6.18 5.82
CA ARG A 57 9.06 6.88 6.58
C ARG A 57 10.06 7.58 5.66
N LEU A 58 10.50 6.87 4.62
CA LEU A 58 11.38 7.42 3.59
C LEU A 58 10.72 8.61 2.86
N ALA A 59 9.46 8.49 2.46
CA ALA A 59 8.74 9.52 1.71
C ALA A 59 8.44 10.78 2.55
N THR A 60 8.28 10.64 3.86
CA THR A 60 7.95 11.73 4.78
C THR A 60 9.15 12.26 5.58
N GLY A 61 10.32 11.62 5.48
CA GLY A 61 11.56 12.04 6.15
C GLY A 61 11.61 11.80 7.66
N ILE A 62 11.00 10.71 8.15
CA ILE A 62 10.95 10.35 9.59
C ILE A 62 11.60 9.00 9.90
#